data_AF-A0A431MQ17-F1
#
_entry.id   AF-A0A431MQ17-F1
#
_cell.length_a   1.000
_cell.length_b   1.000
_cell.length_c   1.000
_cell.angle_alpha   90.00
_cell.angle_beta   90.00
_cell.angle_gamma   90.00
#
_symmetry.space_group_name_H-M   'P 1'
#
loop_
_entity.id
_entity.type
_entity.pdbx_description
1 polymer ?
#
loop_
_entity_poly.entity_id
_entity_poly.type
_entity_poly.pdbx_seq_one_letter_code
_entity_poly.pdbx_strand_id
1 'polypeptide(L)'
;MNTEIAGIFIMFILVMAFAIPLGKYIGKVYSNEKTWADGLFNPIDKIFYKLGGVNPLKEMNWKQHLLALLTMNLVWFLFSMFVLMNMSWLPLNPDNNPSMSADLAFNTTISFISNTNLQHYSGETAMSYFGQLTVMLFQFISAGCGMAMAAFVFFAMKEKTTDKLGNYYFFFIRSCTRILLPLALIAAILFAFNGVPMTFKGKDTITSLQGDTVQVSRGPVAGFVAIKQLGTNGGGFFGPNSAHPLENPSYFTNIIQTIYILLIPVALIFTMGYILKRRKLAWVIFGVMLTGFLLLLIPTIINEMNGNMAITKMGITQPMGSMEGKEVRFGSGASAYWVVNTTCTSNGSVNAMHDSLTPLSGMFAMLGMMVNSLFGGVGVGFLNFYIFIILAVFISGLMVGRTPEFLGKKIEAREMKIAMIIALLHPLLILTGTAISSYLYAHNPTAYASWLSNPGYHGFSEMLYEYTSSSANNGSGFGGLGNNVPFWNISCGIVMLLARYLPIIGPVAIAGILANKKYIPESAGTLKTDTGTFGLMVFAVIVIVAALSFFPALALGPIAEHFSIH
;
A
#
# COMPACT_ATOMS: atom_id res chain seq x y z
N MET A 1 -10.65 -31.80 1.85
CA MET A 1 -10.37 -30.79 0.81
C MET A 1 -10.63 -29.42 1.44
N ASN A 2 -9.58 -28.61 1.61
CA ASN A 2 -9.63 -27.37 2.39
C ASN A 2 -10.51 -26.33 1.68
N THR A 3 -11.70 -26.08 2.21
CA THR A 3 -12.64 -25.04 1.73
C THR A 3 -12.00 -23.65 1.68
N GLU A 4 -10.98 -23.41 2.52
CA GLU A 4 -10.17 -22.19 2.52
C GLU A 4 -9.48 -21.93 1.17
N ILE A 5 -8.89 -22.96 0.55
CA ILE A 5 -8.18 -22.83 -0.73
C ILE A 5 -9.17 -22.45 -1.84
N ALA A 6 -10.35 -23.09 -1.86
CA ALA A 6 -11.40 -22.74 -2.81
C ALA A 6 -11.89 -21.29 -2.61
N GLY A 7 -12.01 -20.84 -1.36
CA GLY A 7 -12.32 -19.45 -1.02
C GLY A 7 -11.31 -18.45 -1.59
N ILE A 8 -10.01 -18.75 -1.49
CA ILE A 8 -8.92 -17.93 -2.04
C ILE A 8 -9.03 -17.83 -3.58
N PHE A 9 -9.24 -18.95 -4.26
CA PHE A 9 -9.42 -18.95 -5.71
C PHE A 9 -10.63 -18.12 -6.15
N ILE A 10 -11.77 -18.25 -5.44
CA ILE A 10 -12.98 -17.49 -5.73
C ILE A 10 -12.73 -15.98 -5.53
N MET A 11 -12.09 -15.58 -4.43
CA MET A 11 -11.74 -14.17 -4.18
C MET A 11 -10.87 -13.61 -5.31
N PHE A 12 -9.84 -14.34 -5.74
CA PHE A 12 -8.97 -13.90 -6.83
C PHE A 12 -9.71 -13.79 -8.18
N ILE A 13 -10.58 -14.75 -8.50
CA ILE A 13 -11.41 -14.70 -9.72
C ILE A 13 -12.34 -13.47 -9.69
N LEU A 14 -12.95 -13.17 -8.53
CA LEU A 14 -13.80 -11.99 -8.36
C LEU A 14 -13.02 -10.69 -8.53
N VAL A 15 -11.80 -10.60 -8.00
CA VAL A 15 -10.91 -9.46 -8.26
C VAL A 15 -10.72 -9.26 -9.76
N MET A 16 -10.40 -10.31 -10.51
CA MET A 16 -10.20 -10.21 -11.96
C MET A 16 -11.49 -9.82 -12.69
N ALA A 17 -12.62 -10.39 -12.30
CA ALA A 17 -13.93 -10.10 -12.88
C ALA A 17 -14.33 -8.63 -12.72
N PHE A 18 -13.99 -8.00 -11.58
CA PHE A 18 -14.29 -6.59 -11.32
C PHE A 18 -13.19 -5.63 -11.80
N ALA A 19 -11.91 -5.99 -11.68
CA ALA A 19 -10.80 -5.10 -11.99
C ALA A 19 -10.67 -4.79 -13.49
N ILE A 20 -10.96 -5.74 -14.37
CA ILE A 20 -10.91 -5.53 -15.83
C ILE A 20 -11.95 -4.48 -16.30
N PRO A 21 -13.25 -4.62 -16.01
CA PRO A 21 -14.24 -3.61 -16.39
C PRO A 21 -14.02 -2.29 -15.64
N LEU A 22 -13.60 -2.34 -14.37
CA LEU A 22 -13.24 -1.13 -13.62
C LEU A 22 -12.09 -0.39 -14.29
N GLY A 23 -11.02 -1.08 -14.70
CA GLY A 23 -9.89 -0.48 -15.39
C GLY A 23 -10.28 0.22 -16.69
N LYS A 24 -11.20 -0.37 -17.45
CA LYS A 24 -11.79 0.29 -18.63
C LYS A 24 -12.57 1.55 -18.24
N TYR A 25 -13.38 1.49 -17.18
CA TYR A 25 -14.13 2.65 -16.69
C TYR A 25 -13.20 3.78 -16.22
N ILE A 26 -12.18 3.48 -15.41
CA ILE A 26 -11.17 4.45 -14.99
C ILE A 26 -10.48 5.08 -16.20
N GLY A 27 -10.11 4.26 -17.19
CA GLY A 27 -9.52 4.73 -18.45
C GLY A 27 -10.40 5.73 -19.22
N LYS A 28 -11.72 5.50 -19.24
CA LYS A 28 -12.70 6.45 -19.80
C LYS A 28 -12.78 7.75 -19.01
N VAL A 29 -12.85 7.65 -17.68
CA VAL A 29 -12.93 8.80 -16.77
C VAL A 29 -11.73 9.73 -16.96
N TYR A 30 -10.52 9.18 -17.03
CA TYR A 30 -9.30 9.96 -17.24
C TYR A 30 -9.12 10.44 -18.68
N SER A 31 -9.66 9.73 -19.67
CA SER A 31 -9.67 10.18 -21.07
C SER A 31 -10.78 11.18 -21.38
N ASN A 32 -11.55 11.59 -20.35
CA ASN A 32 -12.72 12.47 -20.48
C ASN A 32 -13.75 11.96 -21.52
N GLU A 33 -13.87 10.64 -21.65
CA GLU A 33 -14.92 10.02 -22.45
C GLU A 33 -16.24 10.04 -21.68
N LYS A 34 -17.37 10.03 -22.40
CA LYS A 34 -18.70 10.03 -21.78
C LYS A 34 -18.90 8.76 -20.95
N THR A 35 -19.28 8.93 -19.69
CA THR A 35 -19.61 7.84 -18.76
C THR A 35 -21.04 8.00 -18.23
N TRP A 36 -21.63 6.91 -17.73
CA TRP A 36 -22.94 6.94 -17.09
C TRP A 36 -22.96 7.80 -15.82
N ALA A 37 -21.81 7.92 -15.16
CA ALA A 37 -21.60 8.67 -13.92
C ALA A 37 -21.57 10.20 -14.14
N ASP A 38 -21.39 10.65 -15.38
CA ASP A 38 -21.23 12.07 -15.72
C ASP A 38 -22.40 12.94 -15.27
N GLY A 39 -23.64 12.44 -15.37
CA GLY A 39 -24.83 13.20 -15.00
C GLY A 39 -24.85 13.59 -13.52
N LEU A 40 -24.41 12.68 -12.65
CA LEU A 40 -24.38 12.87 -11.20
C LEU A 40 -23.13 13.60 -10.73
N PHE A 41 -21.96 13.23 -11.24
CA PHE A 41 -20.68 13.72 -10.69
C PHE A 41 -20.13 14.98 -11.37
N ASN A 42 -20.52 15.30 -12.61
CA ASN A 42 -20.08 16.57 -13.23
C ASN A 42 -20.46 17.81 -12.41
N PRO A 43 -21.69 17.94 -11.86
CA PRO A 43 -22.04 19.07 -10.99
C PRO A 43 -21.18 19.13 -9.72
N ILE A 44 -20.90 17.97 -9.12
CA ILE A 44 -20.08 17.85 -7.91
C ILE A 44 -18.63 18.27 -8.21
N ASP A 45 -18.04 17.74 -9.28
CA ASP A 45 -16.67 18.09 -9.71
C ASP A 45 -16.55 19.59 -9.99
N LYS A 46 -17.58 20.21 -10.62
CA LYS A 46 -17.62 21.65 -10.90
C LYS A 46 -17.58 22.51 -9.64
N ILE A 47 -18.20 22.07 -8.55
CA ILE A 47 -18.15 22.80 -7.27
C ILE A 47 -16.70 22.84 -6.78
N PHE A 48 -16.00 21.70 -6.77
CA PHE A 48 -14.60 21.63 -6.36
C PHE A 48 -13.69 22.46 -7.27
N TYR A 49 -13.88 22.38 -8.58
CA TYR A 49 -13.11 23.20 -9.52
C TYR A 49 -13.35 24.70 -9.32
N LYS A 50 -14.60 25.12 -9.11
CA LYS A 50 -14.96 26.54 -8.91
C LYS A 50 -14.42 27.08 -7.59
N LEU A 51 -14.58 26.35 -6.49
CA LEU A 51 -14.08 26.75 -5.17
C LEU A 51 -12.55 26.78 -5.13
N GLY A 52 -11.89 25.85 -5.81
CA GLY A 52 -10.43 25.81 -5.91
C GLY A 52 -9.83 26.77 -6.95
N GLY A 53 -10.65 27.51 -7.72
CA GLY A 53 -10.17 28.33 -8.83
C GLY A 53 -9.46 27.54 -9.94
N VAL A 54 -9.76 26.25 -10.06
CA VAL A 54 -9.10 25.33 -10.99
C VAL A 54 -9.83 25.31 -12.32
N ASN A 55 -9.09 25.54 -13.41
CA ASN A 55 -9.57 25.20 -14.75
C ASN A 55 -9.10 23.78 -15.13
N PRO A 56 -9.99 22.77 -15.15
CA PRO A 56 -9.61 21.38 -15.43
C PRO A 56 -9.15 21.15 -16.88
N LEU A 57 -9.47 22.06 -17.81
CA LEU A 57 -9.08 21.96 -19.22
C LEU A 57 -7.68 22.55 -19.49
N LYS A 58 -7.12 23.30 -18.53
CA LYS A 58 -5.77 23.84 -18.66
C LYS A 58 -4.78 22.71 -18.41
N GLU A 59 -4.09 22.29 -19.46
CA GLU A 59 -3.07 21.25 -19.35
C GLU A 59 -1.85 21.74 -18.57
N MET A 60 -1.16 20.78 -17.94
CA MET A 60 -0.02 20.98 -17.07
C MET A 60 1.17 20.15 -17.54
N ASN A 61 2.38 20.71 -17.38
CA ASN A 61 3.62 19.96 -17.55
C ASN A 61 3.98 19.17 -16.28
N TRP A 62 4.94 18.26 -16.38
CA TRP A 62 5.31 17.36 -15.28
C TRP A 62 5.72 18.08 -13.98
N LYS A 63 6.37 19.25 -14.08
CA LYS A 63 6.77 20.05 -12.91
C LYS A 63 5.56 20.66 -12.22
N GLN A 64 4.57 21.11 -12.99
CA GLN A 64 3.33 21.67 -12.46
C GLN A 64 2.48 20.60 -11.76
N HIS A 65 2.43 19.38 -12.30
CA HIS A 65 1.79 18.24 -11.63
C HIS A 65 2.45 17.95 -10.27
N LEU A 66 3.79 17.89 -10.22
CA LEU A 66 4.51 17.68 -8.96
C LEU A 66 4.32 18.83 -7.97
N LEU A 67 4.39 20.08 -8.42
CA LEU A 67 4.18 21.24 -7.56
C LEU A 67 2.77 21.25 -6.95
N ALA A 68 1.75 20.90 -7.74
CA ALA A 68 0.38 20.79 -7.25
C ALA A 68 0.24 19.71 -6.17
N LEU A 69 0.79 18.52 -6.42
CA LEU A 69 0.79 17.42 -5.45
C LEU A 69 1.50 17.80 -4.15
N LEU A 70 2.73 18.31 -4.23
CA LEU A 70 3.56 18.58 -3.05
C LEU A 70 2.98 19.71 -2.20
N THR A 71 2.54 20.81 -2.83
CA THR A 71 1.92 21.93 -2.11
C THR A 71 0.62 21.51 -1.43
N MET A 72 -0.22 20.70 -2.11
CA MET A 72 -1.46 20.21 -1.53
C MET A 72 -1.20 19.36 -0.28
N ASN A 73 -0.25 18.42 -0.35
CA ASN A 73 0.08 17.56 0.78
C ASN A 73 0.75 18.33 1.94
N LEU A 74 1.51 19.40 1.66
CA LEU A 74 2.07 20.27 2.70
C LEU A 74 0.97 21.01 3.49
N VAL A 75 -0.05 21.52 2.81
CA VAL A 75 -1.19 22.17 3.48
C VAL A 75 -1.94 21.16 4.36
N TRP A 76 -2.16 19.94 3.84
CA TRP A 76 -2.81 18.87 4.62
C TRP A 76 -1.98 18.42 5.82
N PHE A 77 -0.65 18.42 5.71
CA PHE A 77 0.24 18.12 6.83
C PHE A 77 0.02 19.10 7.98
N LEU A 78 0.01 20.41 7.69
CA LEU A 78 -0.21 21.43 8.73
C LEU A 78 -1.60 21.30 9.36
N PHE A 79 -2.62 21.02 8.56
CA PHE A 79 -3.98 20.81 9.04
C PHE A 79 -4.09 19.59 9.97
N SER A 80 -3.52 18.45 9.56
CA SER A 80 -3.51 17.22 10.36
C SER A 80 -2.77 17.40 11.69
N MET A 81 -1.58 18.00 11.66
CA MET A 81 -0.80 18.31 12.86
C MET A 81 -1.61 19.14 13.85
N PHE A 82 -2.29 20.18 13.34
CA PHE A 82 -3.18 20.99 14.16
C PHE A 82 -4.28 20.15 14.81
N VAL A 83 -4.99 19.32 14.04
CA VAL A 83 -6.09 18.51 14.58
C VAL A 83 -5.59 17.51 15.63
N LEU A 84 -4.57 16.71 15.32
CA LEU A 84 -4.11 15.62 16.19
C LEU A 84 -3.52 16.12 17.51
N MET A 85 -2.84 17.27 17.50
CA MET A 85 -2.32 17.90 18.72
C MET A 85 -3.38 18.63 19.56
N ASN A 86 -4.61 18.78 19.03
CA ASN A 86 -5.69 19.56 19.66
C ASN A 86 -6.99 18.77 19.85
N MET A 87 -6.97 17.44 19.72
CA MET A 87 -8.17 16.60 19.79
C MET A 87 -8.95 16.73 21.11
N SER A 88 -8.31 17.06 22.22
CA SER A 88 -8.95 17.13 23.53
C SER A 88 -10.07 18.17 23.63
N TRP A 89 -9.97 19.29 22.90
CA TRP A 89 -10.96 20.38 22.92
C TRP A 89 -11.76 20.52 21.62
N LEU A 90 -11.37 19.79 20.57
CA LEU A 90 -12.12 19.72 19.32
C LEU A 90 -13.42 18.90 19.48
N PRO A 91 -14.45 19.16 18.66
CA PRO A 91 -15.73 18.44 18.75
C PRO A 91 -15.59 16.95 18.43
N LEU A 92 -16.67 16.18 18.62
CA LEU A 92 -16.73 14.73 18.36
C LEU A 92 -15.66 13.93 19.14
N ASN A 93 -15.54 14.21 20.43
CA ASN A 93 -14.70 13.47 21.37
C ASN A 93 -15.52 12.96 22.56
N PRO A 94 -16.50 12.05 22.35
CA PRO A 94 -17.42 11.63 23.42
C PRO A 94 -16.72 10.90 24.58
N ASP A 95 -15.54 10.33 24.32
CA ASP A 95 -14.76 9.56 25.29
C ASP A 95 -13.65 10.39 25.96
N ASN A 96 -13.55 11.70 25.65
CA ASN A 96 -12.50 12.61 26.13
C ASN A 96 -11.07 12.07 25.91
N ASN A 97 -10.83 11.46 24.73
CA ASN A 97 -9.50 10.99 24.37
C ASN A 97 -8.50 12.17 24.31
N PRO A 98 -7.26 12.00 24.78
CA PRO A 98 -6.28 13.07 24.85
C PRO A 98 -5.77 13.48 23.47
N SER A 99 -5.16 14.66 23.38
CA SER A 99 -4.37 15.06 22.21
C SER A 99 -3.07 14.25 22.11
N MET A 100 -2.59 14.03 20.89
CA MET A 100 -1.30 13.38 20.66
C MET A 100 -0.12 14.29 21.03
N SER A 101 0.99 13.70 21.46
CA SER A 101 2.28 14.38 21.53
C SER A 101 2.76 14.79 20.13
N ALA A 102 3.67 15.76 20.05
CA ALA A 102 4.13 16.30 18.77
C ALA A 102 4.80 15.25 17.88
N ASP A 103 5.57 14.32 18.46
CA ASP A 103 6.25 13.25 17.75
C ASP A 103 5.25 12.19 17.21
N LEU A 104 4.26 11.79 18.01
CA LEU A 104 3.21 10.86 17.57
C LEU A 104 2.29 11.50 16.52
N ALA A 105 1.94 12.78 16.69
CA ALA A 105 1.17 13.54 15.71
C ALA A 105 1.93 13.68 14.38
N PHE A 106 3.25 13.89 14.43
CA PHE A 106 4.13 13.94 13.26
C PHE A 106 4.14 12.61 12.51
N ASN A 107 4.39 11.51 13.22
CA ASN A 107 4.35 10.17 12.64
C ASN A 107 2.99 9.88 12.01
N THR A 108 1.90 10.04 12.77
CA THR A 108 0.53 9.75 12.34
C THR A 108 0.13 10.61 11.14
N THR A 109 0.43 11.90 11.16
CA THR A 109 0.11 12.80 10.05
C THR A 109 0.82 12.37 8.77
N ILE A 110 2.14 12.15 8.84
CA ILE A 110 2.92 11.73 7.67
C ILE A 110 2.43 10.39 7.17
N SER A 111 2.18 9.47 8.10
CA SER A 111 1.74 8.12 7.83
C SER A 111 0.47 8.11 6.97
N PHE A 112 -0.55 8.88 7.32
CA PHE A 112 -1.80 8.93 6.54
C PHE A 112 -1.68 9.75 5.24
N ILE A 113 -0.95 10.87 5.24
CA ILE A 113 -0.79 11.69 4.02
C ILE A 113 0.10 10.96 2.99
N SER A 114 1.05 10.16 3.46
CA SER A 114 1.89 9.31 2.61
C SER A 114 1.23 8.01 2.16
N ASN A 115 -0.05 7.79 2.52
CA ASN A 115 -0.79 6.54 2.21
C ASN A 115 -0.14 5.29 2.83
N THR A 116 0.59 5.45 3.94
CA THR A 116 1.23 4.36 4.67
C THR A 116 0.29 3.86 5.76
N ASN A 117 -0.21 4.77 6.59
CA ASN A 117 -1.03 4.48 7.77
C ASN A 117 -0.40 3.46 8.75
N LEU A 118 0.92 3.47 8.87
CA LEU A 118 1.63 2.96 10.04
C LEU A 118 1.08 3.62 11.32
N GLN A 119 0.79 2.82 12.33
CA GLN A 119 0.16 3.26 13.57
C GLN A 119 1.04 2.89 14.76
N HIS A 120 1.55 3.91 15.45
CA HIS A 120 2.23 3.75 16.75
C HIS A 120 1.25 4.03 17.90
N TYR A 121 -0.03 3.75 17.69
CA TYR A 121 -1.10 4.03 18.64
C TYR A 121 -2.25 3.05 18.46
N SER A 122 -3.10 2.93 19.48
CA SER A 122 -4.38 2.21 19.39
C SER A 122 -5.52 3.22 19.20
N GLY A 123 -6.31 3.06 18.15
CA GLY A 123 -7.28 4.08 17.75
C GLY A 123 -8.43 4.30 18.73
N GLU A 124 -8.82 3.28 19.50
CA GLU A 124 -9.86 3.34 20.54
C GLU A 124 -9.51 4.19 21.76
N THR A 125 -8.22 4.43 22.00
CA THR A 125 -7.72 5.14 23.19
C THR A 125 -6.99 6.42 22.83
N ALA A 126 -6.34 6.47 21.66
CA ALA A 126 -5.50 7.61 21.27
C ALA A 126 -6.16 8.60 20.31
N MET A 127 -7.33 8.29 19.73
CA MET A 127 -7.96 9.13 18.70
C MET A 127 -9.39 9.53 19.07
N SER A 128 -9.72 10.81 18.93
CA SER A 128 -11.12 11.26 18.95
C SER A 128 -11.83 10.90 17.64
N TYR A 129 -13.17 10.95 17.58
CA TYR A 129 -13.88 10.70 16.32
C TYR A 129 -13.56 11.77 15.28
N PHE A 130 -13.35 13.02 15.67
CA PHE A 130 -12.88 14.05 14.74
C PHE A 130 -11.47 13.77 14.21
N GLY A 131 -10.57 13.25 15.05
CA GLY A 131 -9.27 12.73 14.61
C GLY A 131 -9.43 11.60 13.60
N GLN A 132 -10.29 10.61 13.89
CA GLN A 132 -10.56 9.48 13.00
C GLN A 132 -11.14 9.93 11.65
N LEU A 133 -12.07 10.88 11.64
CA LEU A 133 -12.62 11.45 10.41
C LEU A 133 -11.57 12.24 9.60
N THR A 134 -10.66 12.92 10.29
CA THR A 134 -9.55 13.65 9.65
C THR A 134 -8.60 12.69 8.95
N VAL A 135 -8.21 11.60 9.61
CA VAL A 135 -7.33 10.61 8.99
C VAL A 135 -8.05 9.77 7.92
N MET A 136 -9.36 9.55 8.05
CA MET A 136 -10.21 8.99 6.98
C MET A 136 -10.27 9.88 5.75
N LEU A 137 -10.33 11.21 5.92
CA LEU A 137 -10.24 12.15 4.80
C LEU A 137 -8.91 11.97 4.05
N PHE A 138 -7.80 11.81 4.77
CA PHE A 138 -6.52 11.57 4.13
C PHE A 138 -6.49 10.24 3.37
N GLN A 139 -7.14 9.19 3.84
CA GLN A 139 -7.24 7.92 3.10
C GLN A 139 -7.87 8.07 1.69
N PHE A 140 -8.76 9.05 1.49
CA PHE A 140 -9.24 9.40 0.15
C PHE A 140 -8.22 10.22 -0.63
N ILE A 141 -7.64 11.24 0.01
CA ILE A 141 -6.74 12.20 -0.64
C ILE A 141 -5.43 11.52 -1.07
N SER A 142 -4.82 10.72 -0.20
CA SER A 142 -3.55 10.03 -0.44
C SER A 142 -3.68 9.01 -1.58
N ALA A 143 -4.78 8.24 -1.60
CA ALA A 143 -5.10 7.31 -2.67
C ALA A 143 -5.39 8.06 -3.99
N GLY A 144 -6.19 9.13 -3.94
CA GLY A 144 -6.47 9.99 -5.09
C GLY A 144 -5.22 10.62 -5.69
N CYS A 145 -4.24 11.03 -4.86
CA CYS A 145 -2.94 11.52 -5.31
C CYS A 145 -2.17 10.45 -6.08
N GLY A 146 -2.10 9.22 -5.55
CA GLY A 146 -1.45 8.09 -6.22
C GLY A 146 -2.07 7.80 -7.58
N MET A 147 -3.40 7.73 -7.66
CA MET A 147 -4.12 7.51 -8.92
C MET A 147 -3.89 8.64 -9.93
N ALA A 148 -3.87 9.90 -9.47
CA ALA A 148 -3.63 11.05 -10.34
C ALA A 148 -2.23 11.02 -10.97
N MET A 149 -1.20 10.65 -10.19
CA MET A 149 0.17 10.54 -10.71
C MET A 149 0.35 9.33 -11.64
N ALA A 150 -0.32 8.22 -11.36
CA ALA A 150 -0.37 7.08 -12.29
C ALA A 150 -1.04 7.47 -13.62
N ALA A 151 -2.17 8.17 -13.57
CA ALA A 151 -2.84 8.70 -14.75
C ALA A 151 -1.89 9.59 -15.56
N PHE A 152 -1.21 10.54 -14.91
CA PHE A 152 -0.18 11.37 -15.56
C PHE A 152 0.85 10.51 -16.31
N VAL A 153 1.43 9.50 -15.66
CA VAL A 153 2.44 8.62 -16.29
C VAL A 153 1.85 7.86 -17.48
N PHE A 154 0.62 7.35 -17.39
CA PHE A 154 -0.04 6.68 -18.51
C PHE A 154 -0.22 7.60 -19.72
N PHE A 155 -0.58 8.88 -19.50
CA PHE A 155 -0.68 9.85 -20.60
C PHE A 155 0.68 10.24 -21.18
N ALA A 156 1.71 10.33 -20.33
CA ALA A 156 3.08 10.63 -20.73
C ALA A 156 3.74 9.50 -21.56
N MET A 157 3.32 8.26 -21.33
CA MET A 157 3.77 7.08 -22.10
C MET A 157 3.12 6.95 -23.49
N LYS A 158 2.19 7.83 -23.88
CA LYS A 158 1.56 7.77 -25.22
C LYS A 158 2.59 8.02 -26.32
N GLU A 159 2.38 7.37 -27.47
CA GLU A 159 3.23 7.42 -28.66
C GLU A 159 3.12 8.75 -29.43
N LYS A 160 3.43 9.86 -28.76
CA LYS A 160 3.46 11.21 -29.33
C LYS A 160 4.49 12.07 -28.60
N THR A 161 4.92 13.16 -29.22
CA THR A 161 5.77 14.17 -28.57
C THR A 161 4.87 15.26 -27.99
N THR A 162 4.91 15.49 -26.68
CA THR A 162 4.11 16.53 -26.04
C THR A 162 4.68 16.92 -24.67
N ASP A 163 4.49 18.19 -24.31
CA ASP A 163 4.72 18.74 -22.97
C ASP A 163 3.42 18.89 -22.16
N LYS A 164 2.26 18.62 -22.80
CA LYS A 164 0.93 18.78 -22.21
C LYS A 164 0.35 17.42 -21.81
N LEU A 165 0.28 17.18 -20.50
CA LEU A 165 0.04 15.85 -19.92
C LEU A 165 -1.21 15.82 -19.05
N GLY A 166 -2.29 16.44 -19.54
CA GLY A 166 -3.54 16.59 -18.79
C GLY A 166 -3.37 17.52 -17.58
N ASN A 167 -4.25 17.39 -16.58
CA ASN A 167 -4.31 18.29 -15.43
C ASN A 167 -4.39 17.48 -14.13
N TYR A 168 -3.54 17.80 -13.16
CA TYR A 168 -3.45 17.09 -11.88
C TYR A 168 -4.79 17.07 -11.13
N TYR A 169 -5.40 18.25 -10.95
CA TYR A 169 -6.66 18.40 -10.24
C TYR A 169 -7.82 17.69 -10.94
N PHE A 170 -7.78 17.62 -12.29
CA PHE A 170 -8.76 16.85 -13.05
C PHE A 170 -8.69 15.36 -12.68
N PHE A 171 -7.49 14.76 -12.72
CA PHE A 171 -7.30 13.35 -12.36
C PHE A 171 -7.60 13.11 -10.88
N PHE A 172 -7.12 13.98 -10.00
CA PHE A 172 -7.31 13.88 -8.56
C PHE A 172 -8.79 13.91 -8.15
N ILE A 173 -9.52 14.98 -8.51
CA ILE A 173 -10.93 15.14 -8.11
C ILE A 173 -11.77 13.97 -8.63
N ARG A 174 -11.60 13.59 -9.90
CA ARG A 174 -12.36 12.48 -10.49
C ARG A 174 -12.02 11.13 -9.88
N SER A 175 -10.79 10.93 -9.41
CA SER A 175 -10.42 9.72 -8.67
C SER A 175 -11.20 9.62 -7.36
N CYS A 176 -11.26 10.73 -6.61
CA CYS A 176 -12.00 10.79 -5.36
C CYS A 176 -13.51 10.65 -5.58
N THR A 177 -14.11 11.43 -6.50
CA THR A 177 -15.57 11.52 -6.63
C THR A 177 -16.19 10.36 -7.41
N ARG A 178 -15.51 9.83 -8.44
CA ARG A 178 -16.11 8.87 -9.40
C ARG A 178 -15.63 7.44 -9.24
N ILE A 179 -14.58 7.22 -8.45
CA ILE A 179 -13.98 5.90 -8.25
C ILE A 179 -13.99 5.56 -6.77
N LEU A 180 -13.27 6.32 -5.94
CA LEU A 180 -13.10 6.01 -4.52
C LEU A 180 -14.41 6.14 -3.75
N LEU A 181 -15.07 7.30 -3.81
CA LEU A 181 -16.28 7.56 -3.02
C LEU A 181 -17.42 6.57 -3.32
N PRO A 182 -17.79 6.28 -4.59
CA PRO A 182 -18.89 5.36 -4.88
C PRO A 182 -18.59 3.92 -4.45
N LEU A 183 -17.36 3.43 -4.71
CA LEU A 183 -16.97 2.08 -4.32
C LEU A 183 -16.84 1.93 -2.80
N ALA A 184 -16.29 2.94 -2.11
CA ALA A 184 -16.22 2.97 -0.65
C ALA A 184 -17.63 3.01 -0.03
N LEU A 185 -18.56 3.77 -0.60
CA LEU A 185 -19.94 3.82 -0.12
C LEU A 185 -20.62 2.44 -0.21
N ILE A 186 -20.43 1.72 -1.32
CA ILE A 186 -20.97 0.36 -1.49
C ILE A 186 -20.44 -0.58 -0.40
N ALA A 187 -19.11 -0.60 -0.18
CA ALA A 187 -18.53 -1.43 0.87
C ALA A 187 -18.97 -1.02 2.27
N ALA A 188 -19.01 0.29 2.57
CA ALA A 188 -19.45 0.79 3.87
C ALA A 188 -20.88 0.34 4.20
N ILE A 189 -21.78 0.39 3.21
CA ILE A 189 -23.16 -0.12 3.35
C ILE A 189 -23.14 -1.63 3.64
N LEU A 190 -22.41 -2.42 2.86
CA LEU A 190 -22.31 -3.86 3.07
C LEU A 190 -21.74 -4.20 4.45
N PHE A 191 -20.72 -3.47 4.91
CA PHE A 191 -20.13 -3.64 6.23
C PHE A 191 -21.10 -3.29 7.35
N ALA A 192 -21.83 -2.18 7.24
CA ALA A 192 -22.82 -1.77 8.23
C ALA A 192 -23.94 -2.82 8.38
N PHE A 193 -24.44 -3.37 7.26
CA PHE A 193 -25.44 -4.45 7.29
C PHE A 193 -24.89 -5.79 7.83
N ASN A 194 -23.57 -5.96 7.87
CA ASN A 194 -22.92 -7.16 8.40
C ASN A 194 -22.29 -6.95 9.80
N GLY A 195 -22.69 -5.89 10.52
CA GLY A 195 -22.34 -5.72 11.93
C GLY A 195 -21.14 -4.81 12.22
N VAL A 196 -20.58 -4.13 11.21
CA VAL A 196 -19.56 -3.10 11.44
C VAL A 196 -20.24 -1.80 11.93
N PRO A 197 -19.81 -1.22 13.08
CA PRO A 197 -20.48 -0.03 13.62
C PRO A 197 -20.45 1.18 12.69
N MET A 198 -21.55 1.93 12.70
CA MET A 198 -21.62 3.26 12.07
C MET A 198 -22.39 4.21 12.99
N THR A 199 -21.71 4.79 13.97
CA THR A 199 -22.31 5.67 14.99
C THR A 199 -21.34 6.73 15.50
N PHE A 200 -21.87 7.78 16.11
CA PHE A 200 -21.09 8.83 16.79
C PHE A 200 -21.29 8.85 18.31
N LYS A 201 -21.95 7.82 18.87
CA LYS A 201 -22.02 7.64 20.33
C LYS A 201 -20.67 7.14 20.86
N GLY A 202 -20.21 7.61 22.02
CA GLY A 202 -18.98 7.14 22.70
C GLY A 202 -19.04 5.68 23.13
N LYS A 203 -18.06 5.18 23.89
CA LYS A 203 -17.99 3.78 24.34
C LYS A 203 -19.31 3.28 24.94
N ASP A 204 -19.67 2.04 24.63
CA ASP A 204 -20.84 1.38 25.22
C ASP A 204 -20.42 0.61 26.47
N THR A 205 -21.20 0.74 27.53
CA THR A 205 -20.93 0.02 28.79
C THR A 205 -21.78 -1.24 28.84
N ILE A 206 -21.13 -2.39 28.94
CA ILE A 206 -21.79 -3.69 29.08
C ILE A 206 -21.36 -4.37 30.38
N THR A 207 -22.28 -5.06 31.04
CA THR A 207 -21.95 -5.98 32.13
C THR A 207 -21.80 -7.37 31.54
N SER A 208 -20.62 -7.98 31.70
CA SER A 208 -20.33 -9.32 31.20
C SER A 208 -21.17 -10.37 31.96
N LEU A 209 -21.27 -11.58 31.42
CA LEU A 209 -21.93 -12.70 32.11
C LEU A 209 -21.26 -13.05 33.46
N GLN A 210 -20.01 -12.64 33.67
CA GLN A 210 -19.26 -12.82 34.92
C GLN A 210 -19.52 -11.67 35.92
N GLY A 211 -20.20 -10.59 35.50
CA GLY A 211 -20.51 -9.42 36.32
C GLY A 211 -19.54 -8.24 36.14
N ASP A 212 -18.49 -8.39 35.34
CA ASP A 212 -17.52 -7.32 35.08
C ASP A 212 -18.08 -6.24 34.17
N THR A 213 -17.72 -4.99 34.44
CA THR A 213 -18.06 -3.87 33.55
C THR A 213 -17.01 -3.74 32.46
N VAL A 214 -17.43 -3.83 31.19
CA VAL A 214 -16.58 -3.70 30.01
C VAL A 214 -17.01 -2.49 29.18
N GLN A 215 -16.04 -1.73 28.68
CA GLN A 215 -16.27 -0.62 27.77
C GLN A 215 -15.96 -1.05 26.34
N VAL A 216 -16.96 -0.99 25.45
CA VAL A 216 -16.83 -1.38 24.04
C VAL A 216 -16.72 -0.13 23.18
N SER A 217 -15.55 0.06 22.60
CA SER A 217 -15.28 1.15 21.67
C SER A 217 -16.07 0.98 20.38
N ARG A 218 -16.73 2.06 19.94
CA ARG A 218 -17.49 2.14 18.70
C ARG A 218 -17.12 3.41 17.93
N GLY A 219 -17.80 3.69 16.83
CA GLY A 219 -17.55 4.87 16.00
C GLY A 219 -18.08 4.72 14.58
N PRO A 220 -17.72 5.63 13.67
CA PRO A 220 -18.07 5.56 12.24
C PRO A 220 -17.17 4.56 11.48
N VAL A 221 -17.09 3.33 11.99
CA VAL A 221 -16.12 2.30 11.56
C VAL A 221 -16.38 1.82 10.13
N ALA A 222 -17.65 1.61 9.75
CA ALA A 222 -18.01 1.07 8.44
C ALA A 222 -17.52 1.94 7.28
N GLY A 223 -17.67 3.25 7.39
CA GLY A 223 -17.15 4.21 6.41
C GLY A 223 -15.62 4.20 6.35
N PHE A 224 -14.97 4.17 7.52
CA PHE A 224 -13.52 4.17 7.65
C PHE A 224 -12.89 2.92 7.02
N VAL A 225 -13.39 1.73 7.36
CA VAL A 225 -12.89 0.45 6.85
C VAL A 225 -13.05 0.33 5.33
N ALA A 226 -14.10 0.91 4.75
CA ALA A 226 -14.30 0.84 3.32
C ALA A 226 -13.18 1.54 2.52
N ILE A 227 -12.85 2.78 2.88
CA ILE A 227 -11.79 3.51 2.18
C ILE A 227 -10.39 3.03 2.56
N LYS A 228 -10.17 2.56 3.80
CA LYS A 228 -8.86 2.04 4.19
C LYS A 228 -8.44 0.88 3.29
N GLN A 229 -9.38 0.00 2.92
CA GLN A 229 -9.10 -1.14 2.06
C GLN A 229 -9.02 -0.74 0.59
N LEU A 230 -10.01 0.01 0.10
CA LEU A 230 -10.09 0.40 -1.31
C LEU A 230 -8.89 1.23 -1.78
N GLY A 231 -8.45 2.17 -0.95
CA GLY A 231 -7.35 3.09 -1.27
C GLY A 231 -5.96 2.54 -0.97
N THR A 232 -5.86 1.24 -0.62
CA THR A 232 -4.63 0.60 -0.08
C THR A 232 -3.96 1.48 0.98
N ASN A 233 -4.74 1.89 1.99
CA ASN A 233 -4.23 2.70 3.08
C ASN A 233 -3.98 1.87 4.34
N GLY A 234 -4.91 0.97 4.65
CA GLY A 234 -4.82 -0.05 5.71
C GLY A 234 -4.74 0.37 7.17
N GLY A 235 -4.65 1.66 7.52
CA GLY A 235 -4.77 2.11 8.92
C GLY A 235 -6.10 1.69 9.53
N GLY A 236 -6.08 1.07 10.70
CA GLY A 236 -7.23 0.54 11.43
C GLY A 236 -7.93 1.58 12.27
N PHE A 237 -9.23 1.40 12.48
CA PHE A 237 -9.98 2.24 13.42
C PHE A 237 -9.61 1.86 14.87
N PHE A 238 -9.36 0.57 15.10
CA PHE A 238 -8.88 0.00 16.36
C PHE A 238 -7.44 -0.52 16.22
N GLY A 239 -6.75 -0.71 17.35
CA GLY A 239 -5.38 -1.23 17.41
C GLY A 239 -5.19 -2.56 16.66
N PRO A 240 -6.01 -3.60 16.91
CA PRO A 240 -5.94 -4.87 16.19
C PRO A 240 -6.36 -4.81 14.70
N ASN A 241 -6.74 -3.63 14.20
CA ASN A 241 -7.03 -3.38 12.80
C ASN A 241 -8.10 -4.35 12.24
N SER A 242 -7.82 -5.04 11.14
CA SER A 242 -8.77 -5.90 10.45
C SER A 242 -8.94 -7.27 11.10
N ALA A 243 -8.22 -7.54 12.20
CA ALA A 243 -8.51 -8.63 13.10
C ALA A 243 -9.66 -8.23 14.04
N HIS A 244 -9.90 -6.95 14.30
CA HIS A 244 -10.93 -6.54 15.25
C HIS A 244 -12.35 -6.95 14.79
N PRO A 245 -13.19 -7.60 15.64
CA PRO A 245 -14.56 -8.01 15.28
C PRO A 245 -15.45 -6.88 14.78
N LEU A 246 -15.25 -5.67 15.29
CA LEU A 246 -15.99 -4.49 14.85
C LEU A 246 -15.44 -3.86 13.56
N GLU A 247 -14.35 -4.35 12.98
CA GLU A 247 -13.88 -3.95 11.64
C GLU A 247 -14.08 -5.05 10.61
N ASN A 248 -14.00 -6.33 11.02
CA ASN A 248 -14.15 -7.49 10.15
C ASN A 248 -14.90 -8.62 10.88
N PRO A 249 -16.24 -8.52 10.97
CA PRO A 249 -17.05 -9.39 11.83
C PRO A 249 -17.16 -10.84 11.33
N SER A 250 -17.02 -11.09 10.03
CA SER A 250 -17.28 -12.41 9.44
C SER A 250 -16.37 -12.72 8.25
N TYR A 251 -16.36 -13.98 7.82
CA TYR A 251 -15.67 -14.39 6.60
C TYR A 251 -16.19 -13.64 5.35
N PHE A 252 -17.49 -13.30 5.33
CA PHE A 252 -18.07 -12.54 4.22
C PHE A 252 -17.50 -11.11 4.13
N THR A 253 -17.38 -10.40 5.25
CA THR A 253 -16.74 -9.08 5.27
C THR A 253 -15.26 -9.19 4.90
N ASN A 254 -14.60 -10.28 5.30
CA ASN A 254 -13.21 -10.56 4.94
C ASN A 254 -13.04 -10.73 3.42
N ILE A 255 -13.97 -11.45 2.75
CA ILE A 255 -13.98 -11.58 1.28
C ILE A 255 -14.04 -10.21 0.61
N ILE A 256 -14.98 -9.36 1.02
CA ILE A 256 -15.15 -8.03 0.43
C ILE A 256 -13.91 -7.17 0.65
N GLN A 257 -13.39 -7.12 1.87
CA GLN A 257 -12.18 -6.34 2.19
C GLN A 257 -10.97 -6.83 1.38
N THR A 258 -10.78 -8.14 1.28
CA THR A 258 -9.69 -8.74 0.49
C THR A 258 -9.78 -8.37 -0.99
N ILE A 259 -10.98 -8.41 -1.57
CA ILE A 259 -11.21 -7.96 -2.96
C ILE A 259 -10.83 -6.48 -3.10
N TYR A 260 -11.23 -5.64 -2.15
CA TYR A 260 -11.00 -4.20 -2.18
C TYR A 260 -9.53 -3.82 -2.11
N ILE A 261 -8.69 -4.59 -1.39
CA ILE A 261 -7.24 -4.41 -1.34
C ILE A 261 -6.62 -4.49 -2.76
N LEU A 262 -7.01 -5.49 -3.54
CA LEU A 262 -6.42 -5.75 -4.87
C LEU A 262 -7.12 -4.99 -6.02
N LEU A 263 -8.37 -4.58 -5.84
CA LEU A 263 -9.25 -4.15 -6.91
C LEU A 263 -8.68 -2.99 -7.75
N ILE A 264 -8.29 -1.88 -7.11
CA ILE A 264 -7.76 -0.71 -7.82
C ILE A 264 -6.34 -0.95 -8.35
N PRO A 265 -5.38 -1.51 -7.57
CA PRO A 265 -4.05 -1.84 -8.10
C PRO A 265 -4.10 -2.65 -9.39
N VAL A 266 -4.92 -3.72 -9.44
CA VAL A 266 -5.10 -4.55 -10.65
C VAL A 266 -5.82 -3.76 -11.76
N ALA A 267 -6.86 -3.00 -11.42
CA ALA A 267 -7.62 -2.21 -12.41
C ALA A 267 -6.74 -1.15 -13.10
N LEU A 268 -5.75 -0.58 -12.41
CA LEU A 268 -4.86 0.43 -12.98
C LEU A 268 -3.93 -0.13 -14.07
N ILE A 269 -3.58 -1.42 -14.01
CA ILE A 269 -2.83 -2.09 -15.10
C ILE A 269 -3.67 -2.11 -16.38
N PHE A 270 -4.95 -2.46 -16.26
CA PHE A 270 -5.88 -2.46 -17.40
C PHE A 270 -6.28 -1.05 -17.85
N THR A 271 -6.30 -0.09 -16.92
CA THR A 271 -6.46 1.35 -17.21
C THR A 271 -5.35 1.83 -18.14
N MET A 272 -4.10 1.50 -17.82
CA MET A 272 -2.93 1.80 -18.64
C MET A 272 -3.05 1.16 -20.04
N GLY A 273 -3.40 -0.12 -20.10
CA GLY A 273 -3.64 -0.81 -21.38
C GLY A 273 -4.73 -0.16 -22.24
N TYR A 274 -5.78 0.38 -21.61
CA TYR A 274 -6.84 1.13 -22.28
C TYR A 274 -6.34 2.49 -22.81
N ILE A 275 -5.68 3.28 -21.96
CA ILE A 275 -5.19 4.63 -22.29
C ILE A 275 -4.13 4.58 -23.40
N LEU A 276 -3.21 3.62 -23.32
CA LEU A 276 -2.15 3.41 -24.31
C LEU A 276 -2.63 2.66 -25.56
N LYS A 277 -3.84 2.09 -25.54
CA LYS A 277 -4.34 1.15 -26.56
C LYS A 277 -3.41 -0.06 -26.79
N ARG A 278 -2.61 -0.43 -25.78
CA ARG A 278 -1.68 -1.58 -25.79
C ARG A 278 -2.13 -2.67 -24.83
N ARG A 279 -3.13 -3.47 -25.24
CA ARG A 279 -3.68 -4.56 -24.39
C ARG A 279 -2.65 -5.63 -24.05
N LYS A 280 -1.77 -5.99 -24.98
CA LYS A 280 -0.74 -7.02 -24.76
C LYS A 280 0.25 -6.60 -23.67
N LEU A 281 0.70 -5.35 -23.70
CA LEU A 281 1.60 -4.79 -22.67
C LEU A 281 0.97 -4.87 -21.27
N ALA A 282 -0.32 -4.54 -21.13
CA ALA A 282 -1.01 -4.66 -19.86
C ALA A 282 -1.04 -6.10 -19.33
N TRP A 283 -1.28 -7.09 -20.21
CA TRP A 283 -1.24 -8.50 -19.82
C TRP A 283 0.17 -9.01 -19.48
N VAL A 284 1.21 -8.52 -20.16
CA VAL A 284 2.61 -8.85 -19.80
C VAL A 284 2.95 -8.31 -18.42
N ILE A 285 2.63 -7.04 -18.15
CA ILE A 285 2.88 -6.41 -16.84
C ILE A 285 2.08 -7.12 -15.74
N PHE A 286 0.81 -7.41 -15.98
CA PHE A 286 -0.02 -8.21 -15.08
C PHE A 286 0.62 -9.58 -14.82
N GLY A 287 1.09 -10.28 -15.86
CA GLY A 287 1.73 -11.58 -15.72
C GLY A 287 3.00 -11.55 -14.86
N VAL A 288 3.83 -10.52 -15.00
CA VAL A 288 5.03 -10.33 -14.16
C VAL A 288 4.65 -10.10 -12.70
N MET A 289 3.72 -9.17 -12.44
CA MET A 289 3.25 -8.87 -11.09
C MET A 289 2.60 -10.08 -10.43
N LEU A 290 1.75 -10.80 -11.18
CA LEU A 290 1.08 -12.01 -10.70
C LEU A 290 2.08 -13.13 -10.39
N THR A 291 3.08 -13.33 -11.23
CA THR A 291 4.10 -14.37 -11.01
C THR A 291 4.86 -14.11 -9.72
N GLY A 292 5.35 -12.88 -9.52
CA GLY A 292 6.02 -12.51 -8.27
C GLY A 292 5.10 -12.64 -7.05
N PHE A 293 3.84 -12.20 -7.18
CA PHE A 293 2.85 -12.35 -6.12
C PHE A 293 2.61 -13.82 -5.73
N LEU A 294 2.44 -14.72 -6.71
CA LEU A 294 2.22 -16.14 -6.46
C LEU A 294 3.42 -16.84 -5.81
N LEU A 295 4.64 -16.43 -6.17
CA LEU A 295 5.88 -16.95 -5.56
C LEU A 295 6.00 -16.60 -4.07
N LEU A 296 5.33 -15.55 -3.61
CA LEU A 296 5.23 -15.21 -2.19
C LEU A 296 4.00 -15.85 -1.54
N LEU A 297 2.87 -15.86 -2.25
CA LEU A 297 1.59 -16.35 -1.73
C LEU A 297 1.59 -17.85 -1.45
N ILE A 298 1.95 -18.65 -2.45
CA ILE A 298 1.85 -20.12 -2.36
C ILE A 298 2.65 -20.67 -1.18
N PRO A 299 3.95 -20.34 -0.99
CA PRO A 299 4.69 -20.87 0.15
C PRO A 299 4.18 -20.32 1.48
N THR A 300 3.67 -19.08 1.54
CA THR A 300 3.06 -18.52 2.76
C THR A 300 1.82 -19.31 3.18
N ILE A 301 0.93 -19.65 2.25
CA ILE A 301 -0.24 -20.51 2.53
C ILE A 301 0.23 -21.88 3.03
N ILE A 302 1.19 -22.51 2.34
CA ILE A 302 1.68 -23.85 2.72
C ILE A 302 2.27 -23.83 4.13
N ASN A 303 3.12 -22.84 4.44
CA ASN A 303 3.77 -22.74 5.74
C ASN A 303 2.76 -22.50 6.87
N GLU A 304 1.82 -21.57 6.69
CA GLU A 304 0.82 -21.28 7.74
C GLU A 304 -0.16 -22.44 7.91
N MET A 305 -0.59 -23.12 6.84
CA MET A 305 -1.52 -24.25 6.96
C MET A 305 -0.89 -25.50 7.57
N ASN A 306 0.44 -25.66 7.49
CA ASN A 306 1.16 -26.79 8.09
C ASN A 306 1.38 -26.65 9.61
N GLY A 307 1.13 -25.47 10.19
CA GLY A 307 1.28 -25.24 11.62
C GLY A 307 2.72 -25.01 12.08
N ASN A 308 2.89 -24.90 13.39
CA ASN A 308 4.19 -24.69 14.01
C ASN A 308 4.85 -26.03 14.39
N MET A 309 6.05 -26.30 13.89
CA MET A 309 6.77 -27.55 14.18
C MET A 309 7.08 -27.73 15.68
N ALA A 310 7.33 -26.66 16.43
CA ALA A 310 7.55 -26.74 17.87
C ALA A 310 6.29 -27.24 18.60
N ILE A 311 5.10 -26.83 18.16
CA ILE A 311 3.82 -27.30 18.71
C ILE A 311 3.58 -28.77 18.35
N THR A 312 3.91 -29.16 17.12
CA THR A 312 3.85 -30.57 16.70
C THR A 312 4.79 -31.45 17.52
N LYS A 313 6.01 -30.99 17.84
CA LYS A 313 6.96 -31.70 18.72
C LYS A 313 6.42 -31.92 20.14
N MET A 314 5.49 -31.08 20.61
CA MET A 314 4.79 -31.28 21.89
C MET A 314 3.66 -32.33 21.83
N GLY A 315 3.42 -32.95 20.66
CA GLY A 315 2.34 -33.93 20.46
C GLY A 315 0.95 -33.32 20.27
N ILE A 316 0.87 -31.99 20.05
CA ILE A 316 -0.40 -31.28 19.87
C ILE A 316 -0.75 -31.23 18.38
N THR A 317 -1.93 -31.72 18.03
CA THR A 317 -2.44 -31.67 16.65
C THR A 317 -2.90 -30.26 16.27
N GLN A 318 -2.54 -29.79 15.09
CA GLN A 318 -2.87 -28.44 14.58
C GLN A 318 -3.73 -28.51 13.30
N PRO A 319 -5.00 -28.96 13.39
CA PRO A 319 -5.84 -29.18 12.20
C PRO A 319 -6.18 -27.89 11.43
N MET A 320 -6.03 -26.72 12.06
CA MET A 320 -6.28 -25.41 11.45
C MET A 320 -4.97 -24.68 11.04
N GLY A 321 -3.83 -25.34 11.11
CA GLY A 321 -2.52 -24.72 10.86
C GLY A 321 -2.03 -23.86 12.04
N SER A 322 -1.18 -22.89 11.73
CA SER A 322 -0.55 -21.98 12.69
C SER A 322 -1.55 -20.91 13.08
N MET A 323 -2.20 -21.09 14.23
CA MET A 323 -3.27 -20.22 14.70
C MET A 323 -2.80 -19.10 15.63
N GLU A 324 -1.51 -19.07 16.01
CA GLU A 324 -0.95 -17.94 16.76
C GLU A 324 -1.07 -16.65 15.94
N GLY A 325 -1.59 -15.59 16.58
CA GLY A 325 -1.95 -14.34 15.94
C GLY A 325 -3.02 -14.41 14.84
N LYS A 326 -3.78 -15.51 14.70
CA LYS A 326 -4.84 -15.66 13.68
C LYS A 326 -6.24 -15.65 14.29
N GLU A 327 -7.22 -15.31 13.47
CA GLU A 327 -8.62 -15.31 13.86
C GLU A 327 -9.34 -16.57 13.41
N VAL A 328 -10.08 -17.19 14.34
CA VAL A 328 -10.92 -18.38 14.06
C VAL A 328 -11.99 -18.11 13.00
N ARG A 329 -12.37 -16.84 12.82
CA ARG A 329 -13.31 -16.38 11.78
C ARG A 329 -12.77 -16.61 10.36
N PHE A 330 -11.44 -16.64 10.19
CA PHE A 330 -10.79 -16.66 8.88
C PHE A 330 -10.00 -17.94 8.63
N GLY A 331 -9.29 -18.44 9.65
CA GLY A 331 -8.39 -19.58 9.51
C GLY A 331 -7.03 -19.22 8.91
N SER A 332 -6.08 -20.16 8.96
CA SER A 332 -4.68 -19.91 8.58
C SER A 332 -4.49 -19.60 7.10
N GLY A 333 -5.20 -20.28 6.19
CA GLY A 333 -5.05 -20.08 4.75
C GLY A 333 -5.57 -18.72 4.28
N ALA A 334 -6.75 -18.30 4.77
CA ALA A 334 -7.30 -16.99 4.42
C ALA A 334 -6.50 -15.83 5.03
N SER A 335 -5.96 -16.01 6.25
CA SER A 335 -5.02 -15.07 6.85
C SER A 335 -3.72 -14.99 6.06
N ALA A 336 -3.14 -16.12 5.63
CA ALA A 336 -1.95 -16.14 4.76
C ALA A 336 -2.19 -15.39 3.44
N TYR A 337 -3.36 -15.55 2.82
CA TYR A 337 -3.74 -14.79 1.63
C TYR A 337 -3.83 -13.29 1.89
N TRP A 338 -4.43 -12.90 3.02
CA TRP A 338 -4.49 -11.50 3.43
C TRP A 338 -3.10 -10.90 3.64
N VAL A 339 -2.21 -11.59 4.35
CA VAL A 339 -0.82 -11.17 4.63
C VAL A 339 -0.11 -10.80 3.33
N VAL A 340 -0.17 -11.66 2.32
CA VAL A 340 0.52 -11.40 1.05
C VAL A 340 -0.18 -10.32 0.23
N ASN A 341 -1.52 -10.25 0.25
CA ASN A 341 -2.25 -9.14 -0.37
C ASN A 341 -1.84 -7.80 0.23
N THR A 342 -1.94 -7.68 1.56
CA THR A 342 -1.73 -6.42 2.26
C THR A 342 -0.28 -5.94 2.16
N THR A 343 0.69 -6.86 2.12
CA THR A 343 2.11 -6.54 1.97
C THR A 343 2.54 -6.24 0.54
N CYS A 344 2.02 -6.98 -0.45
CA CYS A 344 2.35 -6.74 -1.86
C CYS A 344 1.69 -5.49 -2.43
N THR A 345 0.49 -5.11 -1.96
CA THR A 345 -0.22 -3.92 -2.45
C THR A 345 -0.01 -2.67 -1.62
N SER A 346 0.98 -2.65 -0.71
CA SER A 346 1.20 -1.50 0.19
C SER A 346 -0.09 -1.05 0.90
N ASN A 347 -0.95 -1.99 1.31
CA ASN A 347 -2.18 -1.65 2.03
C ASN A 347 -1.90 -1.50 3.52
N GLY A 348 -1.26 -2.48 4.15
CA GLY A 348 -0.86 -2.41 5.56
C GLY A 348 -1.90 -2.81 6.60
N SER A 349 -3.15 -3.09 6.20
CA SER A 349 -4.13 -3.63 7.14
C SER A 349 -3.76 -5.04 7.54
N VAL A 350 -3.90 -5.33 8.83
CA VAL A 350 -3.51 -6.61 9.44
C VAL A 350 -4.78 -7.31 9.94
N ASN A 351 -5.08 -8.50 9.41
CA ASN A 351 -6.15 -9.37 9.94
C ASN A 351 -5.62 -10.57 10.76
N ALA A 352 -4.31 -10.68 10.83
CA ALA A 352 -3.55 -11.72 11.47
C ALA A 352 -2.20 -11.12 11.86
N MET A 353 -1.80 -11.16 13.13
CA MET A 353 -0.59 -10.49 13.61
C MET A 353 0.64 -11.05 12.89
N HIS A 354 1.39 -10.18 12.22
CA HIS A 354 2.50 -10.60 11.37
C HIS A 354 3.71 -11.09 12.17
N ASP A 355 3.88 -10.60 13.40
CA ASP A 355 4.88 -11.10 14.37
C ASP A 355 4.69 -12.60 14.66
N SER A 356 3.45 -13.07 14.62
CA SER A 356 3.07 -14.45 14.90
C SER A 356 3.06 -15.36 13.66
N LEU A 357 3.51 -14.86 12.51
CA LEU A 357 3.68 -15.69 11.32
C LEU A 357 4.82 -16.67 11.52
N THR A 358 4.79 -17.79 10.79
CA THR A 358 6.00 -18.62 10.69
C THR A 358 7.15 -17.80 10.08
N PRO A 359 8.41 -18.09 10.43
CA PRO A 359 9.53 -17.21 10.07
C PRO A 359 9.63 -16.92 8.56
N LEU A 360 9.44 -17.95 7.73
CA LEU A 360 9.45 -17.79 6.27
C LEU A 360 8.23 -17.03 5.76
N SER A 361 7.05 -17.18 6.36
CA SER A 361 5.88 -16.36 6.01
C SER A 361 6.11 -14.89 6.33
N GLY A 362 6.73 -14.57 7.47
CA GLY A 362 7.18 -13.22 7.81
C GLY A 362 8.22 -12.68 6.80
N MET A 363 9.14 -13.54 6.34
CA MET A 363 10.07 -13.20 5.26
C MET A 363 9.36 -12.87 3.94
N PHE A 364 8.38 -13.67 3.53
CA PHE A 364 7.64 -13.42 2.29
C PHE A 364 6.79 -12.14 2.37
N ALA A 365 6.23 -11.83 3.54
CA ALA A 365 5.58 -10.56 3.82
C ALA A 365 6.55 -9.38 3.65
N MET A 366 7.77 -9.47 4.21
CA MET A 366 8.82 -8.47 4.01
C MET A 366 9.26 -8.36 2.55
N LEU A 367 9.44 -9.48 1.84
CA LEU A 367 9.83 -9.48 0.44
C LEU A 367 8.81 -8.78 -0.47
N GLY A 368 7.52 -8.94 -0.19
CA GLY A 368 6.46 -8.19 -0.89
C GLY A 368 6.67 -6.67 -0.79
N MET A 369 6.97 -6.18 0.41
CA MET A 369 7.27 -4.78 0.69
C MET A 369 8.65 -4.32 0.17
N MET A 370 9.66 -5.17 0.22
CA MET A 370 11.00 -4.89 -0.30
C MET A 370 11.02 -4.77 -1.82
N VAL A 371 10.18 -5.54 -2.53
CA VAL A 371 10.00 -5.43 -3.98
C VAL A 371 9.13 -4.22 -4.36
N ASN A 372 8.11 -3.90 -3.56
CA ASN A 372 7.20 -2.74 -3.71
C ASN A 372 6.68 -2.48 -5.13
N SER A 373 6.42 -3.54 -5.89
CA SER A 373 5.96 -3.43 -7.29
C SER A 373 5.10 -4.62 -7.75
N LEU A 374 4.78 -5.56 -6.86
CA LEU A 374 3.88 -6.69 -7.14
C LEU A 374 2.43 -6.23 -6.94
N PHE A 375 1.85 -5.65 -8.00
CA PHE A 375 0.67 -4.79 -7.96
C PHE A 375 0.93 -3.44 -7.26
N GLY A 376 1.43 -3.48 -6.01
CA GLY A 376 1.78 -2.31 -5.21
C GLY A 376 0.56 -1.44 -4.82
N GLY A 377 0.85 -0.32 -4.15
CA GLY A 377 -0.18 0.63 -3.71
C GLY A 377 -0.93 1.31 -4.85
N VAL A 378 -2.12 1.83 -4.54
CA VAL A 378 -2.99 2.53 -5.48
C VAL A 378 -2.23 3.64 -6.22
N GLY A 379 -1.99 3.40 -7.50
CA GLY A 379 -1.22 4.27 -8.40
C GLY A 379 0.29 4.13 -8.25
N VAL A 380 0.82 4.29 -7.03
CA VAL A 380 2.28 4.26 -6.79
C VAL A 380 2.93 2.91 -7.06
N GLY A 381 2.19 1.80 -6.94
CA GLY A 381 2.68 0.47 -7.29
C GLY A 381 3.12 0.38 -8.76
N PHE A 382 2.34 0.99 -9.65
CA PHE A 382 2.74 1.11 -11.05
C PHE A 382 3.92 2.05 -11.24
N LEU A 383 4.00 3.15 -10.49
CA LEU A 383 5.13 4.09 -10.57
C LEU A 383 6.46 3.41 -10.20
N ASN A 384 6.45 2.58 -9.16
CA ASN A 384 7.60 1.78 -8.76
C ASN A 384 7.93 0.71 -9.81
N PHE A 385 6.92 0.00 -10.32
CA PHE A 385 7.10 -0.95 -11.42
C PHE A 385 7.67 -0.28 -12.69
N TYR A 386 7.28 0.96 -12.95
CA TYR A 386 7.78 1.75 -14.08
C TYR A 386 9.28 2.02 -13.97
N ILE A 387 9.83 2.20 -12.76
CA ILE A 387 11.29 2.25 -12.58
C ILE A 387 11.94 0.93 -13.04
N PHE A 388 11.40 -0.21 -12.65
CA PHE A 388 11.93 -1.51 -13.08
C PHE A 388 11.80 -1.74 -14.58
N ILE A 389 10.74 -1.24 -15.22
CA ILE A 389 10.63 -1.21 -16.69
C ILE A 389 11.79 -0.43 -17.29
N ILE A 390 12.07 0.78 -16.79
CA ILE A 390 13.14 1.65 -17.30
C ILE A 390 14.51 0.98 -17.15
N LEU A 391 14.77 0.35 -15.99
CA LEU A 391 16.00 -0.42 -15.75
C LEU A 391 16.11 -1.63 -16.69
N ALA A 392 15.03 -2.41 -16.84
CA ALA A 392 15.03 -3.60 -17.68
C ALA A 392 15.23 -3.26 -19.16
N VAL A 393 14.59 -2.21 -19.67
CA VAL A 393 14.81 -1.71 -21.03
C VAL A 393 16.26 -1.27 -21.23
N PHE A 394 16.83 -0.58 -20.24
CA PHE A 394 18.21 -0.13 -20.29
C PHE A 394 19.21 -1.29 -20.36
N ILE A 395 19.08 -2.25 -19.45
CA ILE A 395 19.93 -3.45 -19.42
C ILE A 395 19.75 -4.27 -20.72
N SER A 396 18.51 -4.46 -21.18
CA SER A 396 18.21 -5.18 -22.42
C SER A 396 18.85 -4.52 -23.64
N GLY A 397 18.75 -3.18 -23.74
CA GLY A 397 19.35 -2.43 -24.83
C GLY A 397 20.87 -2.61 -24.86
N LEU A 398 21.53 -2.48 -23.71
CA LEU A 398 22.97 -2.67 -23.58
C LEU A 398 23.41 -4.09 -23.95
N MET A 399 22.69 -5.12 -23.50
CA MET A 399 23.01 -6.53 -23.80
C MET A 399 22.95 -6.86 -25.29
N VAL A 400 22.07 -6.21 -26.04
CA VAL A 400 21.92 -6.40 -27.50
C VAL A 400 22.77 -5.38 -28.29
N GLY A 401 23.53 -4.51 -27.61
CA GLY A 401 24.36 -3.49 -28.25
C GLY A 401 23.58 -2.39 -28.95
N ARG A 402 22.36 -2.09 -28.47
CA ARG A 402 21.46 -1.06 -29.03
C ARG A 402 21.17 0.03 -28.02
N THR A 403 20.81 1.22 -28.50
CA THR A 403 20.34 2.28 -27.61
C THR A 403 19.04 1.85 -26.94
N PRO A 404 18.95 1.91 -25.60
CA PRO A 404 17.72 1.61 -24.88
C PRO A 404 16.54 2.48 -25.33
N GLU A 405 15.42 1.83 -25.61
CA GLU A 405 14.21 2.49 -26.11
C GLU A 405 12.96 1.87 -25.49
N PHE A 406 12.07 2.72 -24.97
CA PHE A 406 10.77 2.31 -24.46
C PHE A 406 9.66 3.08 -25.17
N LEU A 407 8.75 2.35 -25.84
CA LEU A 407 7.60 2.90 -26.57
C LEU A 407 7.98 4.02 -27.56
N GLY A 408 9.03 3.82 -28.35
CA GLY A 408 9.50 4.80 -29.34
C GLY A 408 10.29 5.97 -28.75
N LYS A 409 10.64 5.93 -27.46
CA LYS A 409 11.40 6.98 -26.75
C LYS A 409 12.73 6.45 -26.23
N LYS A 410 13.82 7.12 -26.57
CA LYS A 410 15.18 6.77 -26.12
C LYS A 410 15.36 7.07 -24.63
N ILE A 411 15.88 6.10 -23.89
CA ILE A 411 16.30 6.24 -22.49
C ILE A 411 17.78 6.58 -22.48
N GLU A 412 18.13 7.74 -21.93
CA GLU A 412 19.48 8.27 -21.89
C GLU A 412 19.99 8.31 -20.44
N ALA A 413 21.23 8.76 -20.26
CA ALA A 413 21.89 8.82 -18.96
C ALA A 413 21.09 9.62 -17.92
N ARG A 414 20.34 10.65 -18.34
CA ARG A 414 19.54 11.48 -17.42
C ARG A 414 18.41 10.69 -16.77
N GLU A 415 17.62 9.97 -17.56
CA GLU A 415 16.52 9.16 -17.03
C GLU A 415 17.06 7.99 -16.21
N MET A 416 18.18 7.41 -16.64
CA MET A 416 18.81 6.30 -15.94
C MET A 416 19.36 6.69 -14.56
N LYS A 417 19.97 7.87 -14.42
CA LYS A 417 20.38 8.39 -13.11
C LYS A 417 19.20 8.51 -12.15
N ILE A 418 18.07 9.02 -12.61
CA ILE A 418 16.85 9.14 -11.79
C ILE A 418 16.35 7.75 -11.38
N ALA A 419 16.25 6.82 -12.34
CA ALA A 419 15.79 5.46 -12.07
C ALA A 419 16.66 4.74 -11.04
N MET A 420 17.98 4.85 -11.16
CA MET A 420 18.93 4.25 -10.22
C MET A 420 18.85 4.86 -8.82
N ILE A 421 18.73 6.20 -8.71
CA ILE A 421 18.57 6.87 -7.40
C ILE A 421 17.33 6.35 -6.69
N ILE A 422 16.19 6.25 -7.39
CA ILE A 422 14.94 5.77 -6.79
C ILE A 422 15.02 4.28 -6.43
N ALA A 423 15.56 3.45 -7.32
CA ALA A 423 15.69 2.01 -7.06
C ALA A 423 16.59 1.70 -5.85
N LEU A 424 17.64 2.49 -5.64
CA LEU A 424 18.56 2.33 -4.50
C LEU A 424 18.11 3.05 -3.23
N LEU A 425 17.21 4.03 -3.33
CA LEU A 425 16.70 4.75 -2.17
C LEU A 425 15.94 3.81 -1.21
N HIS A 426 15.10 2.94 -1.75
CA HIS A 426 14.30 2.00 -0.94
C HIS A 426 15.16 1.10 -0.05
N PRO A 427 16.13 0.31 -0.57
CA PRO A 427 17.02 -0.48 0.29
C PRO A 427 17.89 0.39 1.20
N LEU A 428 18.34 1.57 0.76
CA LEU A 428 19.13 2.46 1.59
C LEU A 428 18.37 2.88 2.86
N LEU A 429 17.10 3.28 2.73
CA LEU A 429 16.28 3.70 3.87
C LEU A 429 16.04 2.54 4.85
N ILE A 430 15.68 1.37 4.32
CA ILE A 430 15.41 0.17 5.14
C ILE A 430 16.66 -0.26 5.92
N LEU A 431 17.77 -0.46 5.21
CA LEU A 431 18.99 -1.00 5.81
C LEU A 431 19.63 0.01 6.76
N THR A 432 19.61 1.31 6.45
CA THR A 432 20.16 2.34 7.33
C THR A 432 19.34 2.47 8.61
N GLY A 433 18.01 2.52 8.51
CA GLY A 433 17.15 2.56 9.69
C GLY A 433 17.34 1.33 10.56
N THR A 434 17.34 0.14 9.95
CA THR A 434 17.56 -1.13 10.65
C THR A 434 18.93 -1.14 11.33
N ALA A 435 19.99 -0.73 10.63
CA ALA A 435 21.34 -0.68 11.20
C ALA A 435 21.43 0.25 12.42
N ILE A 436 20.82 1.44 12.35
CA ILE A 436 20.81 2.40 13.47
C ILE A 436 20.06 1.82 14.67
N SER A 437 18.83 1.32 14.46
CA SER A 437 18.03 0.74 15.54
C SER A 437 18.70 -0.48 16.19
N SER A 438 19.25 -1.39 15.38
CA SER A 438 19.97 -2.56 15.87
C SER A 438 21.26 -2.19 16.61
N TYR A 439 21.96 -1.15 16.15
CA TYR A 439 23.15 -0.65 16.83
C TYR A 439 22.80 -0.08 18.22
N LEU A 440 21.76 0.75 18.29
CA LEU A 440 21.30 1.33 19.56
C LEU A 440 20.89 0.25 20.55
N TYR A 441 20.07 -0.71 20.11
CA TYR A 441 19.64 -1.82 20.95
C TYR A 441 20.83 -2.68 21.42
N ALA A 442 21.75 -3.07 20.52
CA ALA A 442 22.88 -3.93 20.86
C ALA A 442 23.87 -3.28 21.85
N HIS A 443 24.05 -1.96 21.80
CA HIS A 443 24.98 -1.25 22.69
C HIS A 443 24.36 -0.85 24.03
N ASN A 444 23.05 -0.69 24.10
CA ASN A 444 22.36 -0.40 25.36
C ASN A 444 21.02 -1.15 25.48
N PRO A 445 21.05 -2.49 25.62
CA PRO A 445 19.84 -3.31 25.66
C PRO A 445 18.91 -2.96 26.82
N THR A 446 19.45 -2.51 27.95
CA THR A 446 18.65 -2.15 29.13
C THR A 446 17.86 -0.87 28.92
N ALA A 447 18.44 0.13 28.25
CA ALA A 447 17.74 1.37 27.94
C ALA A 447 16.63 1.19 26.88
N TYR A 448 16.82 0.24 25.96
CA TYR A 448 15.89 -0.03 24.85
C TYR A 448 15.12 -1.35 25.01
N ALA A 449 15.09 -1.92 26.22
CA ALA A 449 14.46 -3.22 26.49
C ALA A 449 12.95 -3.22 26.15
N SER A 450 12.29 -2.06 26.22
CA SER A 450 10.87 -1.91 25.89
C SER A 450 10.57 -1.93 24.38
N TRP A 451 11.58 -1.94 23.52
CA TRP A 451 11.35 -1.95 22.08
C TRP A 451 10.94 -3.32 21.57
N LEU A 452 11.58 -4.40 22.02
CA LEU A 452 11.39 -5.74 21.44
C LEU A 452 10.55 -6.61 22.36
N SER A 453 9.47 -7.19 21.82
CA SER A 453 8.70 -8.21 22.53
C SER A 453 9.35 -9.60 22.38
N ASN A 454 10.06 -9.81 21.27
CA ASN A 454 10.70 -11.09 20.96
C ASN A 454 12.23 -10.93 20.88
N PRO A 455 13.03 -11.69 21.64
CA PRO A 455 14.49 -11.60 21.57
C PRO A 455 15.07 -12.34 20.35
N GLY A 456 16.37 -12.18 20.10
CA GLY A 456 17.12 -12.95 19.11
C GLY A 456 16.84 -12.54 17.65
N TYR A 457 16.81 -13.52 16.74
CA TYR A 457 16.62 -13.29 15.30
C TYR A 457 15.26 -12.65 14.98
N HIS A 458 14.23 -12.97 15.77
CA HIS A 458 12.90 -12.40 15.60
C HIS A 458 12.88 -10.91 15.97
N GLY A 459 13.54 -10.51 17.07
CA GLY A 459 13.66 -9.09 17.44
C GLY A 459 14.42 -8.23 16.42
N PHE A 460 15.42 -8.80 15.74
CA PHE A 460 16.01 -8.15 14.57
C PHE A 460 14.99 -7.99 13.43
N SER A 461 14.17 -9.02 13.20
CA SER A 461 13.11 -9.01 12.20
C SER A 461 12.02 -7.99 12.51
N GLU A 462 11.65 -7.77 13.78
CA GLU A 462 10.73 -6.70 14.22
C GLU A 462 11.22 -5.31 13.77
N MET A 463 12.49 -4.99 14.05
CA MET A 463 13.10 -3.72 13.63
C MET A 463 13.22 -3.59 12.10
N LEU A 464 13.64 -4.68 11.43
CA LEU A 464 13.74 -4.72 9.97
C LEU A 464 12.37 -4.54 9.31
N TYR A 465 11.33 -5.18 9.84
CA TYR A 465 9.97 -5.10 9.33
C TYR A 465 9.43 -3.68 9.43
N GLU A 466 9.65 -3.01 10.56
CA GLU A 466 9.17 -1.64 10.79
C GLU A 466 9.72 -0.65 9.74
N TYR A 467 11.03 -0.68 9.50
CA TYR A 467 11.63 0.17 8.47
C TYR A 467 11.28 -0.28 7.06
N THR A 468 11.10 -1.60 6.83
CA THR A 468 10.62 -2.13 5.55
C THR A 468 9.22 -1.60 5.24
N SER A 469 8.31 -1.65 6.21
CA SER A 469 6.94 -1.15 6.08
C SER A 469 6.90 0.37 5.89
N SER A 470 7.68 1.11 6.69
CA SER A 470 7.82 2.57 6.58
C SER A 470 8.31 2.99 5.20
N SER A 471 9.36 2.35 4.69
CA SER A 471 9.91 2.67 3.37
C SER A 471 9.01 2.17 2.23
N ALA A 472 8.27 1.09 2.43
CA ALA A 472 7.35 0.60 1.40
C ALA A 472 6.07 1.43 1.28
N ASN A 473 5.87 2.39 2.19
CA ASN A 473 4.57 3.00 2.48
C ASN A 473 3.48 1.93 2.64
N ASN A 474 3.81 0.85 3.34
CA ASN A 474 2.89 -0.27 3.53
C ASN A 474 1.95 -0.03 4.71
N GLY A 475 2.48 0.21 5.91
CA GLY A 475 1.70 0.48 7.12
C GLY A 475 1.50 -0.68 8.07
N SER A 476 1.70 -1.91 7.61
CA SER A 476 1.66 -3.06 8.53
C SER A 476 2.80 -2.97 9.52
N GLY A 477 2.55 -3.36 10.76
CA GLY A 477 3.58 -3.65 11.76
C GLY A 477 3.58 -5.15 12.04
N PHE A 478 4.70 -5.66 12.54
CA PHE A 478 4.71 -6.97 13.17
C PHE A 478 3.75 -6.98 14.37
N GLY A 479 3.82 -5.93 15.20
CA GLY A 479 2.91 -5.72 16.33
C GLY A 479 3.56 -5.98 17.70
N GLY A 480 4.72 -6.63 17.73
CA GLY A 480 5.54 -6.79 18.94
C GLY A 480 6.48 -5.60 19.24
N LEU A 481 6.76 -4.75 18.26
CA LEU A 481 7.66 -3.61 18.43
C LEU A 481 7.00 -2.47 19.23
N GLY A 482 7.60 -2.09 20.37
CA GLY A 482 7.23 -0.93 21.17
C GLY A 482 7.60 0.40 20.50
N ASN A 483 6.86 0.77 19.44
CA ASN A 483 7.21 1.87 18.54
C ASN A 483 6.62 3.25 18.92
N ASN A 484 5.78 3.34 19.95
CA ASN A 484 5.26 4.64 20.42
C ASN A 484 6.25 5.39 21.31
N VAL A 485 7.42 5.72 20.76
CA VAL A 485 8.47 6.52 21.39
C VAL A 485 9.08 7.48 20.37
N PRO A 486 9.69 8.59 20.80
CA PRO A 486 10.17 9.63 19.88
C PRO A 486 11.12 9.12 18.80
N PHE A 487 12.00 8.17 19.10
CA PHE A 487 12.93 7.59 18.13
C PHE A 487 12.19 6.97 16.94
N TRP A 488 11.26 6.05 17.20
CA TRP A 488 10.50 5.35 16.17
C TRP A 488 9.52 6.29 15.47
N ASN A 489 8.81 7.14 16.22
CA ASN A 489 7.88 8.14 15.69
C ASN A 489 8.58 9.04 14.64
N ILE A 490 9.71 9.62 14.99
CA ILE A 490 10.43 10.58 14.13
C ILE A 490 11.16 9.86 12.99
N SER A 491 11.91 8.79 13.28
CA SER A 491 12.72 8.11 12.24
C SER A 491 11.83 7.45 11.17
N CYS A 492 10.77 6.76 11.55
CA CYS A 492 9.81 6.18 10.61
C CYS A 492 9.07 7.28 9.83
N GLY A 493 8.72 8.39 10.48
CA GLY A 493 8.15 9.57 9.83
C GLY A 493 9.04 10.12 8.71
N ILE A 494 10.34 10.27 8.98
CA ILE A 494 11.30 10.73 7.96
C ILE A 494 11.41 9.71 6.81
N VAL A 495 11.51 8.42 7.13
CA VAL A 495 11.57 7.35 6.12
C VAL A 495 10.33 7.37 5.22
N MET A 496 9.12 7.45 5.80
CA MET A 496 7.87 7.49 5.04
C MET A 496 7.80 8.70 4.10
N LEU A 497 8.24 9.89 4.54
CA LEU A 497 8.29 11.09 3.68
C LEU A 497 9.21 10.89 2.48
N LEU A 498 10.44 10.43 2.72
CA LEU A 498 11.44 10.22 1.67
C LEU A 498 10.98 9.14 0.70
N ALA A 499 10.41 8.05 1.22
CA ALA A 499 9.99 6.90 0.45
C ALA A 499 8.65 7.09 -0.28
N ARG A 500 7.85 8.10 0.09
CA ARG A 500 6.65 8.43 -0.67
C ARG A 500 6.93 9.40 -1.81
N TYR A 501 7.50 10.56 -1.49
CA TYR A 501 7.54 11.66 -2.44
C TYR A 501 8.66 11.50 -3.46
N LEU A 502 9.84 10.99 -3.08
CA LEU A 502 10.92 10.78 -4.05
C LEU A 502 10.56 9.68 -5.08
N PRO A 503 10.02 8.52 -4.68
CA PRO A 503 9.52 7.51 -5.63
C PRO A 503 8.30 7.93 -6.45
N ILE A 504 7.56 8.98 -6.08
CA ILE A 504 6.60 9.63 -6.99
C ILE A 504 7.33 10.55 -7.97
N ILE A 505 8.25 11.39 -7.48
CA ILE A 505 8.97 12.38 -8.29
C ILE A 505 9.76 11.71 -9.41
N GLY A 506 10.46 10.61 -9.15
CA GLY A 506 11.33 9.96 -10.13
C GLY A 506 10.61 9.46 -11.40
N PRO A 507 9.65 8.54 -11.29
CA PRO A 507 8.82 8.06 -12.41
C PRO A 507 8.14 9.18 -13.19
N VAL A 508 7.61 10.18 -12.47
CA VAL A 508 6.92 11.34 -13.06
C VAL A 508 7.90 12.21 -13.85
N ALA A 509 9.09 12.46 -13.30
CA ALA A 509 10.15 13.17 -13.99
C ALA A 509 10.63 12.40 -15.23
N ILE A 510 10.87 11.09 -15.12
CA ILE A 510 11.27 10.25 -16.26
C ILE A 510 10.19 10.30 -17.34
N ALA A 511 8.93 10.02 -17.00
CA ALA A 511 7.83 10.03 -17.96
C ALA A 511 7.65 11.42 -18.60
N GLY A 512 7.74 12.49 -17.82
CA GLY A 512 7.68 13.87 -18.32
C GLY A 512 8.84 14.26 -19.24
N ILE A 513 10.05 13.76 -18.98
CA ILE A 513 11.20 14.00 -19.86
C ILE A 513 11.03 13.19 -21.16
N LEU A 514 10.64 11.92 -21.08
CA LEU A 514 10.42 11.06 -22.25
C LEU A 514 9.29 11.55 -23.16
N ALA A 515 8.21 12.10 -22.58
CA ALA A 515 7.09 12.68 -23.35
C ALA A 515 7.55 13.81 -24.30
N ASN A 516 8.55 14.59 -23.89
CA ASN A 516 9.14 15.67 -24.70
C ASN A 516 10.10 15.18 -25.78
N LYS A 517 10.60 13.93 -25.70
CA LYS A 517 11.51 13.39 -26.72
C LYS A 517 10.77 13.10 -28.01
N LYS A 518 11.46 13.18 -29.15
CA LYS A 518 10.90 12.79 -30.45
C LYS A 518 10.49 11.31 -30.42
N TYR A 519 9.26 11.01 -30.81
CA TYR A 519 8.81 9.64 -31.02
C TYR A 519 9.48 9.05 -32.28
N ILE A 520 9.99 7.82 -32.14
CA ILE A 520 10.61 7.05 -33.21
C ILE A 520 9.72 5.82 -33.47
N PRO A 521 9.26 5.59 -34.71
CA PRO A 521 8.48 4.41 -35.06
C PRO A 521 9.27 3.11 -34.86
N GLU A 522 8.57 2.03 -34.52
CA GLU A 522 9.19 0.72 -34.32
C GLU A 522 9.91 0.23 -35.59
N SER A 523 11.09 -0.35 -35.40
CA SER A 523 11.93 -0.95 -36.45
C SER A 523 12.23 -2.42 -36.13
N ALA A 524 12.87 -3.13 -37.06
CA ALA A 524 13.30 -4.52 -36.82
C ALA A 524 14.28 -4.67 -35.64
N GLY A 525 14.99 -3.59 -35.26
CA GLY A 525 15.92 -3.57 -34.13
C GLY A 525 15.31 -3.09 -32.81
N THR A 526 14.01 -2.74 -32.79
CA THR A 526 13.34 -2.23 -31.59
C THR A 526 12.95 -3.40 -30.67
N LEU A 527 13.26 -3.26 -29.37
CA LEU A 527 12.88 -4.24 -28.35
C LEU A 527 11.36 -4.28 -28.20
N LYS A 528 10.73 -5.43 -28.45
CA LYS A 528 9.27 -5.60 -28.29
C LYS A 528 8.91 -5.72 -26.82
N THR A 529 8.33 -4.66 -26.27
CA THR A 529 7.96 -4.54 -24.85
C THR A 529 6.68 -5.30 -24.47
N ASP A 530 5.99 -5.90 -25.43
CA ASP A 530 4.75 -6.66 -25.25
C ASP A 530 4.94 -8.18 -25.41
N THR A 531 6.17 -8.67 -25.18
CA THR A 531 6.54 -10.09 -25.30
C THR A 531 6.80 -10.74 -23.94
N GLY A 532 6.66 -12.07 -23.88
CA GLY A 532 7.02 -12.85 -22.69
C GLY A 532 8.49 -12.69 -22.30
N THR A 533 9.40 -12.59 -23.27
CA THR A 533 10.83 -12.34 -23.04
C THR A 533 11.06 -11.02 -22.32
N PHE A 534 10.38 -9.95 -22.74
CA PHE A 534 10.46 -8.67 -22.04
C PHE A 534 9.94 -8.79 -20.61
N GLY A 535 8.79 -9.44 -20.42
CA GLY A 535 8.25 -9.71 -19.08
C GLY A 535 9.22 -10.47 -18.18
N LEU A 536 9.84 -11.53 -18.69
CA LEU A 536 10.86 -12.30 -17.98
C LEU A 536 12.07 -11.43 -17.60
N MET A 537 12.50 -10.53 -18.48
CA MET A 537 13.61 -9.62 -18.19
C MET A 537 13.24 -8.63 -17.09
N VAL A 538 12.04 -8.03 -17.12
CA VAL A 538 11.57 -7.15 -16.03
C VAL A 538 11.54 -7.92 -14.71
N PHE A 539 10.99 -9.14 -14.71
CA PHE A 539 10.97 -10.01 -13.54
C PHE A 539 12.37 -10.31 -13.01
N ALA A 540 13.32 -10.67 -13.88
CA ALA A 540 14.70 -10.96 -13.50
C ALA A 540 15.38 -9.75 -12.87
N VAL A 541 15.19 -8.54 -13.41
CA VAL A 541 15.75 -7.31 -12.82
C VAL A 541 15.17 -7.05 -11.44
N ILE A 542 13.85 -7.22 -11.25
CA ILE A 542 13.21 -7.08 -9.94
C ILE A 542 13.84 -8.04 -8.93
N VAL A 543 13.94 -9.33 -9.29
CA VAL A 543 14.50 -10.36 -8.40
C VAL A 543 15.95 -10.09 -8.07
N ILE A 544 16.78 -9.75 -9.06
CA ILE A 544 18.21 -9.47 -8.84
C ILE A 544 18.39 -8.27 -7.91
N VAL A 545 17.68 -7.17 -8.15
CA VAL A 545 17.78 -5.97 -7.31
C VAL A 545 17.33 -6.26 -5.88
N ALA A 546 16.21 -6.95 -5.69
CA ALA A 546 15.71 -7.31 -4.36
C ALA A 546 16.64 -8.29 -3.63
N ALA A 547 17.03 -9.38 -4.29
CA ALA A 547 17.88 -10.41 -3.69
C ALA A 547 19.24 -9.84 -3.28
N LEU A 548 19.92 -9.10 -4.16
CA LEU A 548 21.23 -8.53 -3.85
C LEU A 548 21.19 -7.45 -2.77
N SER A 549 20.05 -6.75 -2.62
CA SER A 549 19.92 -5.69 -1.62
C SER A 549 19.59 -6.23 -0.23
N PHE A 550 18.73 -7.26 -0.12
CA PHE A 550 18.12 -7.64 1.16
C PHE A 550 18.53 -9.02 1.66
N PHE A 551 19.13 -9.88 0.84
CA PHE A 551 19.49 -11.24 1.25
C PHE A 551 20.32 -11.29 2.55
N PRO A 552 21.34 -10.44 2.77
CA PRO A 552 22.09 -10.47 4.03
C PRO A 552 21.24 -10.17 5.27
N ALA A 553 20.32 -9.20 5.18
CA ALA A 553 19.44 -8.87 6.29
C ALA A 553 18.41 -9.98 6.54
N LEU A 554 17.82 -10.55 5.49
CA LEU A 554 16.89 -11.67 5.61
C LEU A 554 17.57 -12.94 6.15
N ALA A 555 18.85 -13.15 5.81
CA ALA A 555 19.66 -14.24 6.34
C ALA A 555 19.85 -14.14 7.86
N LEU A 556 20.05 -12.92 8.38
CA LEU A 556 20.26 -12.66 9.81
C LEU A 556 18.97 -12.61 10.64
N GLY A 557 17.81 -12.44 10.00
CA GLY A 557 16.51 -12.42 10.67
C GLY A 557 15.73 -13.72 10.44
N PRO A 558 14.71 -13.70 9.57
CA PRO A 558 13.73 -14.79 9.48
C PRO A 558 14.32 -16.12 8.98
N ILE A 559 15.38 -16.09 8.15
CA ILE A 559 16.02 -17.33 7.66
C ILE A 559 16.79 -18.00 8.81
N ALA A 560 17.57 -17.25 9.58
CA ALA A 560 18.24 -17.78 10.76
C ALA A 560 17.24 -18.31 11.80
N GLU A 561 16.14 -17.59 12.01
CA GLU A 561 15.06 -18.05 12.88
C GLU A 561 14.47 -19.39 12.41
N HIS A 562 14.16 -19.54 11.12
CA HIS A 562 13.66 -20.78 10.55
C HIS A 562 14.59 -21.97 10.85
N PHE A 563 15.89 -21.84 10.56
CA PHE A 563 16.86 -22.90 10.81
C PHE A 563 17.24 -23.09 12.29
N SER A 564 16.77 -22.24 13.19
CA SER A 564 16.96 -22.42 14.63
C SER A 564 15.85 -23.25 15.29
N ILE A 565 14.65 -23.26 14.68
CA ILE A 565 13.47 -23.98 15.18
C ILE A 565 13.35 -25.37 14.54
N HIS A 566 13.89 -25.51 13.32
CA HIS A 566 13.99 -26.74 12.56
C HIS A 566 15.33 -27.43 12.76
#